data_AF-A0AAD0EYE2-F1
#
_entry.id   AF-A0AAD0EYE2-F1
#
_cell.length_a   1.000
_cell.length_b   1.000
_cell.length_c   1.000
_cell.angle_alpha   90.00
_cell.angle_beta   90.00
_cell.angle_gamma   90.00
#
_symmetry.space_group_name_H-M   'P 1'
#
loop_
_entity.id
_entity.type
_entity.pdbx_description
1 polymer ?
#
loop_
_entity_poly.entity_id
_entity_poly.type
_entity_poly.pdbx_seq_one_letter_code
_entity_poly.pdbx_strand_id
1 'polypeptide(L)'
;MVKDVQPKLVNDEQQFLSALKQYGGYIVSAIMLVLAGYFGWTYWQKHGGNIDTAAANDFAKIQSDQNNIETLTTQAATDTKAQAQLATAQANLAKNLREFVAKHDNSVYTWQALMLQAKQQTDNNDLKAAAATLQKASQLTLKDDGLKAIAILRQAQVLLSDNQADAAQKRLQSPLPAAFEASKLEILGDIANQRGDKKAAATHYQKAWQLIEQRNQNNPNPQDRALLRIKMESLGLSVKQPDLTGGVLAKPTQAEKTAPAAAIASAPAVASSTK
;
A
#
# COMPACT_ATOMS: atom_id res chain seq x y z
N MET A 1 -33.98 52.57 70.35
CA MET A 1 -34.51 51.37 69.68
C MET A 1 -33.41 50.79 68.80
N VAL A 2 -32.62 49.87 69.33
CA VAL A 2 -31.70 49.06 68.51
C VAL A 2 -32.31 47.66 68.50
N LYS A 3 -32.73 47.20 67.32
CA LYS A 3 -33.17 45.81 67.12
C LYS A 3 -31.93 45.00 66.80
N ASP A 4 -31.53 44.13 67.73
CA ASP A 4 -30.50 43.15 67.47
C ASP A 4 -31.01 42.13 66.44
N VAL A 5 -30.36 42.09 65.28
CA VAL A 5 -30.59 41.08 64.25
C VAL A 5 -29.64 39.92 64.55
N GLN A 6 -30.17 38.80 65.04
CA GLN A 6 -29.39 37.57 65.21
C GLN A 6 -29.11 36.91 63.85
N PRO A 7 -27.89 36.41 63.59
CA PRO A 7 -27.56 35.70 62.35
C PRO A 7 -28.08 34.24 62.39
N LYS A 8 -28.97 33.86 61.47
CA LYS A 8 -29.30 32.45 61.17
C LYS A 8 -28.20 31.86 60.30
N LEU A 9 -27.28 31.09 60.87
CA LEU A 9 -26.23 30.38 60.13
C LEU A 9 -26.09 28.88 60.48
N VAL A 10 -26.88 28.34 61.42
CA VAL A 10 -26.67 26.98 61.97
C VAL A 10 -27.56 25.90 61.33
N ASN A 11 -28.70 26.26 60.71
CA ASN A 11 -29.66 25.27 60.18
C ASN A 11 -29.32 24.73 58.79
N ASP A 12 -28.62 25.49 57.95
CA ASP A 12 -28.35 25.10 56.56
C ASP A 12 -27.31 23.96 56.50
N GLU A 13 -26.32 23.98 57.41
CA GLU A 13 -25.32 22.91 57.52
C GLU A 13 -25.96 21.57 57.94
N GLN A 14 -26.88 21.58 58.91
CA GLN A 14 -27.52 20.35 59.36
C GLN A 14 -28.49 19.78 58.32
N GLN A 15 -29.24 20.62 57.60
CA GLN A 15 -30.10 20.18 56.51
C GLN A 15 -29.30 19.59 55.35
N PHE A 16 -28.16 20.19 55.02
CA PHE A 16 -27.24 19.70 53.99
C PHE A 16 -26.60 18.35 54.37
N LEU A 17 -26.14 18.20 55.61
CA LEU A 17 -25.58 16.94 56.12
C LEU A 17 -26.62 15.81 56.19
N SER A 18 -27.87 16.15 56.48
CA SER A 18 -29.00 15.20 56.49
C SER A 18 -29.33 14.71 55.08
N ALA A 19 -29.38 15.63 54.12
CA ALA A 19 -29.60 15.32 52.70
C ALA A 19 -28.47 14.46 52.12
N LEU A 20 -27.21 14.74 52.49
CA LEU A 20 -26.06 13.91 52.12
C LEU A 20 -26.12 12.50 52.70
N LYS A 21 -26.62 12.31 53.93
CA LYS A 21 -26.77 10.97 54.52
C LYS A 21 -27.88 10.16 53.85
N GLN A 22 -28.98 10.80 53.46
CA GLN A 22 -30.12 10.12 52.85
C GLN A 22 -29.89 9.80 51.36
N TYR A 23 -29.19 10.68 50.64
CA TYR A 23 -28.95 10.53 49.19
C TYR A 23 -27.51 10.20 48.82
N GLY A 24 -26.61 10.05 49.80
CA GLY A 24 -25.17 9.82 49.56
C GLY A 24 -24.90 8.61 48.67
N GLY A 25 -25.65 7.52 48.81
CA GLY A 25 -25.56 6.36 47.92
C GLY A 25 -25.93 6.68 46.46
N TYR A 26 -27.01 7.43 46.24
CA TYR A 26 -27.44 7.84 44.91
C TYR A 26 -26.47 8.83 44.26
N ILE A 27 -25.94 9.78 45.03
CA ILE A 27 -24.95 10.76 44.56
C ILE A 27 -23.68 10.04 44.09
N VAL A 28 -23.16 9.07 44.87
CA VAL A 28 -21.99 8.28 44.47
C VAL A 28 -22.27 7.45 43.21
N SER A 29 -23.46 6.85 43.10
CA SER A 29 -23.82 6.08 41.89
C SER A 29 -23.92 6.95 40.64
N ALA A 30 -24.46 8.17 40.77
CA ALA A 30 -24.55 9.13 39.67
C ALA A 30 -23.17 9.60 39.22
N ILE A 31 -22.27 9.87 40.16
CA ILE A 31 -20.87 10.23 39.85
C ILE A 31 -20.17 9.08 39.11
N MET A 32 -20.35 7.83 39.55
CA MET A 32 -19.76 6.66 38.89
C MET A 32 -20.28 6.48 37.46
N LEU A 33 -21.58 6.71 37.21
CA LEU A 33 -22.16 6.65 35.86
C LEU A 33 -21.59 7.73 34.94
N VAL A 34 -21.44 8.97 35.43
CA VAL A 34 -20.83 10.07 34.67
C VAL A 34 -19.36 9.77 34.35
N LEU A 35 -18.59 9.25 35.33
CA LEU A 35 -17.20 8.86 35.11
C LEU A 35 -17.09 7.71 34.11
N ALA A 36 -17.92 6.67 34.22
CA ALA A 36 -17.94 5.56 33.27
C ALA A 36 -18.30 6.02 31.85
N GLY A 37 -19.27 6.93 31.70
CA GLY A 37 -19.61 7.54 30.42
C GLY A 37 -18.47 8.37 29.84
N TYR A 38 -17.84 9.24 30.66
CA TYR A 38 -16.73 10.08 30.23
C TYR A 38 -15.50 9.25 29.83
N PHE A 39 -15.08 8.30 30.67
CA PHE A 39 -13.94 7.43 30.39
C PHE A 39 -14.23 6.45 29.26
N GLY A 40 -15.46 5.92 29.17
CA GLY A 40 -15.90 5.08 28.07
C GLY A 40 -15.88 5.82 26.72
N TRP A 41 -16.42 7.05 26.69
CA TRP A 41 -16.42 7.89 25.49
C TRP A 41 -15.01 8.33 25.09
N THR A 42 -14.19 8.79 26.04
CA THR A 42 -12.80 9.19 25.76
C THR A 42 -11.93 8.01 25.33
N TYR A 43 -12.12 6.82 25.92
CA TYR A 43 -11.44 5.60 25.48
C TYR A 43 -11.83 5.23 24.05
N TRP A 44 -13.14 5.25 23.74
CA TRP A 44 -13.66 4.98 22.40
C TRP A 44 -13.15 6.01 21.37
N GLN A 45 -13.13 7.30 21.70
CA GLN A 45 -12.66 8.33 20.76
C GLN A 45 -11.14 8.27 20.53
N LYS A 46 -10.36 7.84 21.52
CA LYS A 46 -8.91 7.64 21.38
C LYS A 46 -8.54 6.38 20.59
N HIS A 47 -9.36 5.32 20.63
CA HIS A 47 -9.05 4.03 19.99
C HIS A 47 -9.93 3.69 18.77
N GLY A 48 -11.06 4.38 18.56
CA GLY A 48 -12.12 3.95 17.64
C GLY A 48 -12.24 4.69 16.31
N GLY A 49 -11.52 5.81 16.09
CA GLY A 49 -11.72 6.60 14.86
C GLY A 49 -10.56 7.50 14.38
N ASN A 50 -9.49 7.67 15.17
CA ASN A 50 -8.36 8.56 14.80
C ASN A 50 -7.09 7.81 14.35
N ILE A 51 -7.10 6.47 14.37
CA ILE A 51 -5.92 5.67 13.98
C ILE A 51 -5.61 5.89 12.50
N ASP A 52 -6.62 5.94 11.65
CA ASP A 52 -6.42 6.10 10.20
C ASP A 52 -5.96 7.51 9.80
N THR A 53 -6.42 8.56 10.49
CA THR A 53 -5.98 9.94 10.22
C THR A 53 -4.56 10.21 10.71
N ALA A 54 -4.19 9.70 11.89
CA ALA A 54 -2.82 9.78 12.38
C ALA A 54 -1.86 8.96 11.51
N ALA A 55 -2.24 7.73 11.14
CA ALA A 55 -1.47 6.90 10.23
C ALA A 55 -1.35 7.55 8.85
N ALA A 56 -2.41 8.15 8.31
CA ALA A 56 -2.36 8.87 7.03
C ALA A 56 -1.38 10.04 7.05
N ASN A 57 -1.43 10.88 8.09
CA ASN A 57 -0.55 12.03 8.24
C ASN A 57 0.92 11.60 8.36
N ASP A 58 1.21 10.59 9.18
CA ASP A 58 2.57 10.06 9.31
C ASP A 58 3.04 9.37 8.01
N PHE A 59 2.13 8.71 7.28
CA PHE A 59 2.45 8.06 6.01
C PHE A 59 2.71 9.07 4.88
N ALA A 60 2.17 10.29 4.95
CA ALA A 60 2.52 11.36 4.03
C ALA A 60 4.03 11.68 4.07
N LYS A 61 4.66 11.57 5.25
CA LYS A 61 6.12 11.70 5.38
C LYS A 61 6.86 10.57 4.67
N ILE A 62 6.36 9.34 4.75
CA ILE A 62 6.93 8.19 4.02
C ILE A 62 6.85 8.40 2.51
N GLN A 63 5.76 9.02 2.02
CA GLN A 63 5.64 9.38 0.59
C GLN A 63 6.64 10.46 0.19
N SER A 64 6.83 11.51 0.99
CA SER A 64 7.85 12.53 0.68
C SER A 64 9.27 11.95 0.69
N ASP A 65 9.56 11.04 1.61
CA ASP A 65 10.86 10.36 1.68
C ASP A 65 11.12 9.52 0.40
N GLN A 66 10.09 8.87 -0.16
CA GLN A 66 10.18 8.12 -1.42
C GLN A 66 10.46 9.03 -2.62
N ASN A 67 9.76 10.15 -2.75
CA ASN A 67 9.97 11.10 -3.85
C ASN A 67 11.40 11.66 -3.85
N ASN A 68 11.94 11.91 -2.66
CA ASN A 68 13.33 12.33 -2.49
C ASN A 68 14.31 11.25 -2.97
N ILE A 69 14.07 9.98 -2.62
CA ILE A 69 14.90 8.85 -3.08
C ILE A 69 14.85 8.70 -4.60
N GLU A 70 13.68 8.84 -5.23
CA GLU A 70 13.56 8.77 -6.69
C GLU A 70 14.36 9.87 -7.39
N THR A 71 14.28 11.09 -6.86
CA THR A 71 15.06 12.24 -7.34
C THR A 71 16.57 11.98 -7.21
N LEU A 72 17.01 11.52 -6.04
CA LEU A 72 18.40 11.19 -5.77
C LEU A 72 18.90 10.01 -6.61
N THR A 73 18.06 9.01 -6.88
CA THR A 73 18.40 7.86 -7.74
C THR A 73 18.73 8.31 -9.15
N THR A 74 17.97 9.28 -9.68
CA THR A 74 18.24 9.85 -11.01
C THR A 74 19.56 10.63 -11.04
N GLN A 75 19.91 11.34 -9.97
CA GLN A 75 21.14 12.14 -9.86
C GLN A 75 22.38 11.30 -9.54
N ALA A 76 22.23 10.20 -8.80
CA ALA A 76 23.30 9.29 -8.41
C ALA A 76 23.99 8.58 -9.59
N ALA A 77 23.36 8.60 -10.77
CA ALA A 77 23.95 8.09 -12.01
C ALA A 77 25.19 8.89 -12.47
N THR A 78 25.33 10.15 -12.05
CA THR A 78 26.38 11.06 -12.52
C THR A 78 27.18 11.74 -11.40
N ASP A 79 26.70 11.70 -10.14
CA ASP A 79 27.36 12.36 -9.00
C ASP A 79 27.59 11.40 -7.81
N THR A 80 28.84 11.30 -7.36
CA THR A 80 29.26 10.49 -6.21
C THR A 80 28.70 11.03 -4.88
N LYS A 81 28.48 12.35 -4.77
CA LYS A 81 27.82 12.94 -3.58
C LYS A 81 26.36 12.53 -3.50
N ALA A 82 25.67 12.48 -4.65
CA ALA A 82 24.28 12.02 -4.73
C ALA A 82 24.15 10.54 -4.36
N GLN A 83 25.15 9.69 -4.64
CA GLN A 83 25.16 8.30 -4.18
C GLN A 83 25.21 8.18 -2.65
N ALA A 84 26.06 8.96 -1.97
CA ALA A 84 26.12 8.96 -0.51
C ALA A 84 24.82 9.49 0.13
N GLN A 85 24.21 10.51 -0.48
CA GLN A 85 22.92 11.04 -0.07
C GLN A 85 21.80 10.02 -0.28
N LEU A 86 21.81 9.29 -1.39
CA LEU A 86 20.85 8.23 -1.69
C LEU A 86 20.90 7.12 -0.62
N ALA A 87 22.09 6.62 -0.30
CA ALA A 87 22.26 5.61 0.75
C ALA A 87 21.73 6.09 2.11
N THR A 88 22.01 7.35 2.46
CA THR A 88 21.51 7.98 3.69
C THR A 88 19.98 8.11 3.68
N ALA A 89 19.40 8.54 2.56
CA ALA A 89 17.95 8.68 2.40
C ALA A 89 17.24 7.33 2.50
N GLN A 90 17.80 6.28 1.89
CA GLN A 90 17.29 4.90 2.01
C GLN A 90 17.36 4.38 3.45
N ALA A 91 18.47 4.60 4.15
CA ALA A 91 18.60 4.20 5.55
C ALA A 91 17.59 4.93 6.45
N ASN A 92 17.38 6.22 6.22
CA ASN A 92 16.38 7.02 6.92
C ASN A 92 14.95 6.53 6.63
N LEU A 93 14.62 6.22 5.38
CA LEU A 93 13.31 5.66 5.03
C LEU A 93 13.10 4.30 5.70
N ALA A 94 14.09 3.41 5.68
CA ALA A 94 14.02 2.12 6.37
C ALA A 94 13.80 2.29 7.89
N LYS A 95 14.43 3.30 8.51
CA LYS A 95 14.18 3.66 9.92
C LYS A 95 12.75 4.16 10.13
N ASN A 96 12.30 5.11 9.32
CA ASN A 96 10.96 5.70 9.43
C ASN A 96 9.86 4.65 9.22
N LEU A 97 10.06 3.69 8.32
CA LEU A 97 9.14 2.57 8.11
C LEU A 97 9.04 1.67 9.34
N ARG A 98 10.18 1.33 9.97
CA ARG A 98 10.18 0.54 11.21
C ARG A 98 9.46 1.28 12.35
N GLU A 99 9.73 2.57 12.51
CA GLU A 99 9.04 3.41 13.51
C GLU A 99 7.54 3.52 13.22
N PHE A 100 7.16 3.72 11.95
CA PHE A 100 5.76 3.76 11.52
C PHE A 100 5.03 2.46 11.86
N VAL A 101 5.60 1.31 11.50
CA VAL A 101 5.02 0.00 11.76
C VAL A 101 4.93 -0.31 13.26
N ALA A 102 5.85 0.22 14.07
CA ALA A 102 5.80 0.05 15.53
C ALA A 102 4.76 0.96 16.20
N LYS A 103 4.47 2.13 15.60
CA LYS A 103 3.50 3.10 16.10
C LYS A 103 2.07 2.79 15.68
N HIS A 104 1.88 2.25 14.48
CA HIS A 104 0.58 2.01 13.86
C HIS A 104 0.40 0.51 13.62
N ASP A 105 -0.43 -0.13 14.43
CA ASP A 105 -0.79 -1.55 14.25
C ASP A 105 -2.07 -1.71 13.43
N ASN A 106 -2.15 -2.81 12.65
CA ASN A 106 -3.35 -3.27 11.95
C ASN A 106 -4.09 -2.21 11.09
N SER A 107 -3.36 -1.30 10.43
CA SER A 107 -3.94 -0.37 9.44
C SER A 107 -3.54 -0.73 8.01
N VAL A 108 -4.30 -0.26 7.02
CA VAL A 108 -3.93 -0.38 5.60
C VAL A 108 -2.63 0.38 5.31
N TYR A 109 -2.36 1.48 6.02
CA TYR A 109 -1.08 2.19 5.93
C TYR A 109 0.09 1.37 6.49
N THR A 110 -0.13 0.60 7.55
CA THR A 110 0.87 -0.34 8.09
C THR A 110 1.18 -1.43 7.07
N TRP A 111 0.16 -1.97 6.40
CA TRP A 111 0.36 -2.90 5.30
C TRP A 111 1.21 -2.27 4.20
N GLN A 112 0.85 -1.07 3.73
CA GLN A 112 1.61 -0.36 2.68
C GLN A 112 3.07 -0.11 3.10
N ALA A 113 3.30 0.30 4.35
CA ALA A 113 4.63 0.49 4.91
C ALA A 113 5.46 -0.81 4.90
N LEU A 114 4.87 -1.93 5.30
CA LEU A 114 5.53 -3.24 5.24
C LEU A 114 5.83 -3.66 3.78
N MET A 115 4.93 -3.41 2.84
CA MET A 115 5.16 -3.71 1.43
C MET A 115 6.32 -2.88 0.86
N LEU A 116 6.42 -1.60 1.23
CA LEU A 116 7.53 -0.73 0.83
C LEU A 116 8.85 -1.16 1.47
N GLN A 117 8.82 -1.53 2.76
CA GLN A 117 9.99 -2.05 3.47
C GLN A 117 10.50 -3.34 2.81
N ALA A 118 9.62 -4.27 2.47
CA ALA A 118 9.98 -5.50 1.77
C ALA A 118 10.57 -5.23 0.37
N LYS A 119 10.06 -4.22 -0.35
CA LYS A 119 10.66 -3.79 -1.61
C LYS A 119 12.10 -3.32 -1.41
N GLN A 120 12.35 -2.40 -0.47
CA GLN A 120 13.72 -1.94 -0.19
C GLN A 120 14.66 -3.06 0.23
N GLN A 121 14.19 -3.98 1.06
CA GLN A 121 14.97 -5.16 1.45
C GLN A 121 15.31 -6.03 0.23
N THR A 122 14.36 -6.23 -0.68
CA THR A 122 14.59 -6.96 -1.94
C THR A 122 15.58 -6.23 -2.84
N ASP A 123 15.43 -4.92 -3.01
CA ASP A 123 16.33 -4.08 -3.83
C ASP A 123 17.77 -4.10 -3.27
N ASN A 124 17.92 -4.23 -1.96
CA ASN A 124 19.20 -4.34 -1.26
C ASN A 124 19.71 -5.80 -1.14
N ASN A 125 19.08 -6.74 -1.84
CA ASN A 125 19.40 -8.18 -1.83
C ASN A 125 19.27 -8.86 -0.44
N ASP A 126 18.56 -8.26 0.51
CA ASP A 126 18.19 -8.86 1.80
C ASP A 126 16.85 -9.59 1.68
N LEU A 127 16.86 -10.68 0.89
CA LEU A 127 15.67 -11.45 0.56
C LEU A 127 15.06 -12.13 1.80
N LYS A 128 15.89 -12.52 2.77
CA LYS A 128 15.43 -13.13 4.01
C LYS A 128 14.64 -12.14 4.86
N ALA A 129 15.11 -10.90 5.01
CA ALA A 129 14.35 -9.88 5.71
C ALA A 129 13.08 -9.49 4.94
N ALA A 130 13.14 -9.40 3.60
CA ALA A 130 11.97 -9.13 2.76
C ALA A 130 10.87 -10.19 2.95
N ALA A 131 11.23 -11.48 2.95
CA ALA A 131 10.29 -12.57 3.18
C ALA A 131 9.63 -12.49 4.57
N ALA A 132 10.40 -12.17 5.62
CA ALA A 132 9.87 -11.98 6.97
C ALA A 132 8.94 -10.76 7.07
N THR A 133 9.29 -9.64 6.42
CA THR A 133 8.44 -8.45 6.36
C THR A 133 7.12 -8.72 5.65
N LEU A 134 7.13 -9.46 4.53
CA LEU A 134 5.92 -9.85 3.80
C LEU A 134 5.07 -10.84 4.60
N GLN A 135 5.71 -11.73 5.38
CA GLN A 135 4.99 -12.57 6.33
C GLN A 135 4.22 -11.71 7.34
N LYS A 136 4.87 -10.71 7.95
CA LYS A 136 4.22 -9.77 8.87
C LYS A 136 3.06 -9.04 8.20
N ALA A 137 3.23 -8.58 6.96
CA ALA A 137 2.16 -7.91 6.20
C ALA A 137 0.93 -8.81 6.00
N SER A 138 1.14 -10.10 5.71
CA SER A 138 0.04 -11.08 5.54
C SER A 138 -0.67 -11.48 6.84
N GLN A 139 -0.07 -11.17 7.99
CA GLN A 139 -0.59 -11.49 9.32
C GLN A 139 -1.35 -10.32 9.94
N LEU A 140 -1.35 -9.14 9.31
CA LEU A 140 -2.18 -8.02 9.74
C LEU A 140 -3.66 -8.41 9.69
N THR A 141 -4.40 -7.99 10.71
CA THR A 141 -5.84 -8.28 10.81
C THR A 141 -6.62 -7.20 10.08
N LEU A 142 -6.66 -7.30 8.76
CA LEU A 142 -7.39 -6.38 7.87
C LEU A 142 -8.65 -7.06 7.32
N LYS A 143 -9.72 -6.29 7.10
CA LYS A 143 -10.95 -6.78 6.47
C LYS A 143 -10.85 -6.80 4.93
N ASP A 144 -9.70 -7.24 4.41
CA ASP A 144 -9.43 -7.33 2.97
C ASP A 144 -8.53 -8.54 2.68
N ASP A 145 -9.15 -9.62 2.18
CA ASP A 145 -8.44 -10.85 1.81
C ASP A 145 -7.51 -10.66 0.61
N GLY A 146 -7.73 -9.63 -0.22
CA GLY A 146 -6.88 -9.28 -1.34
C GLY A 146 -5.52 -8.74 -0.90
N LEU A 147 -5.48 -7.87 0.10
CA LEU A 147 -4.22 -7.37 0.69
C LEU A 147 -3.38 -8.51 1.28
N LYS A 148 -4.05 -9.45 1.97
CA LYS A 148 -3.42 -10.66 2.48
C LYS A 148 -2.88 -11.53 1.35
N ALA A 149 -3.67 -11.76 0.30
CA ALA A 149 -3.29 -12.54 -0.87
C ALA A 149 -2.05 -11.95 -1.58
N ILE A 150 -2.01 -10.63 -1.77
CA ILE A 150 -0.87 -9.94 -2.39
C ILE A 150 0.40 -10.15 -1.55
N ALA A 151 0.32 -10.02 -0.23
CA ALA A 151 1.47 -10.25 0.66
C ALA A 151 1.95 -11.72 0.60
N ILE A 152 1.03 -12.70 0.57
CA ILE A 152 1.35 -14.13 0.42
C ILE A 152 2.09 -14.40 -0.89
N LEU A 153 1.55 -13.90 -2.02
CA LEU A 153 2.12 -14.13 -3.34
C LEU A 153 3.52 -13.50 -3.47
N ARG A 154 3.67 -12.25 -3.03
CA ARG A 154 5.00 -11.60 -3.04
C ARG A 154 5.98 -12.30 -2.11
N GLN A 155 5.54 -12.80 -0.96
CA GLN A 155 6.40 -13.58 -0.07
C GLN A 155 6.91 -14.84 -0.78
N ALA A 156 6.03 -15.56 -1.48
CA ALA A 156 6.42 -16.74 -2.24
C ALA A 156 7.43 -16.42 -3.34
N GLN A 157 7.27 -15.29 -4.05
CA GLN A 157 8.24 -14.83 -5.04
C GLN A 157 9.60 -14.51 -4.42
N VAL A 158 9.64 -13.79 -3.29
CA VAL A 158 10.90 -13.48 -2.59
C VAL A 158 11.58 -14.75 -2.08
N LEU A 159 10.82 -15.69 -1.51
CA LEU A 159 11.34 -16.99 -1.10
C LEU A 159 11.94 -17.75 -2.30
N LEU A 160 11.30 -17.67 -3.47
CA LEU A 160 11.81 -18.29 -4.68
C LEU A 160 13.13 -17.67 -5.14
N SER A 161 13.21 -16.34 -5.14
CA SER A 161 14.44 -15.59 -5.44
C SER A 161 15.56 -15.89 -4.44
N ASP A 162 15.23 -16.22 -3.20
CA ASP A 162 16.16 -16.68 -2.16
C ASP A 162 16.53 -18.18 -2.29
N ASN A 163 16.20 -18.82 -3.41
CA ASN A 163 16.38 -20.24 -3.68
C ASN A 163 15.64 -21.17 -2.70
N GLN A 164 14.60 -20.69 -2.03
CA GLN A 164 13.76 -21.45 -1.10
C GLN A 164 12.48 -21.95 -1.75
N ALA A 165 12.62 -22.72 -2.85
CA ALA A 165 11.50 -23.22 -3.65
C ALA A 165 10.46 -24.01 -2.83
N ASP A 166 10.90 -24.84 -1.87
CA ASP A 166 10.00 -25.61 -1.00
C ASP A 166 9.19 -24.72 -0.06
N ALA A 167 9.83 -23.70 0.52
CA ALA A 167 9.17 -22.72 1.37
C ALA A 167 8.17 -21.87 0.57
N ALA A 168 8.53 -21.46 -0.65
CA ALA A 168 7.65 -20.76 -1.57
C ALA A 168 6.42 -21.61 -1.91
N GLN A 169 6.60 -22.88 -2.27
CA GLN A 169 5.50 -23.81 -2.56
C GLN A 169 4.59 -24.00 -1.34
N LYS A 170 5.17 -24.23 -0.15
CA LYS A 170 4.40 -24.34 1.10
C LYS A 170 3.60 -23.07 1.36
N ARG A 171 4.18 -21.90 1.08
CA ARG A 171 3.50 -20.62 1.29
C ARG A 171 2.26 -20.49 0.41
N LEU A 172 2.31 -20.94 -0.84
CA LEU A 172 1.19 -20.93 -1.80
C LEU A 172 0.06 -21.92 -1.46
N GLN A 173 0.23 -22.78 -0.46
CA GLN A 173 -0.86 -23.60 0.09
C GLN A 173 -1.81 -22.80 0.99
N SER A 174 -1.44 -21.56 1.35
CA SER A 174 -2.34 -20.65 2.08
C SER A 174 -3.61 -20.39 1.26
N PRO A 175 -4.78 -20.25 1.89
CA PRO A 175 -6.01 -19.86 1.19
C PRO A 175 -5.83 -18.52 0.46
N LEU A 176 -6.25 -18.46 -0.80
CA LEU A 176 -6.27 -17.25 -1.63
C LEU A 176 -7.64 -17.09 -2.28
N PRO A 177 -8.14 -15.87 -2.46
CA PRO A 177 -9.34 -15.64 -3.26
C PRO A 177 -9.17 -16.12 -4.69
N ALA A 178 -10.24 -16.60 -5.33
CA ALA A 178 -10.20 -17.17 -6.69
C ALA A 178 -9.58 -16.21 -7.74
N ALA A 179 -9.73 -14.90 -7.55
CA ALA A 179 -9.13 -13.88 -8.41
C ALA A 179 -7.59 -13.96 -8.52
N PHE A 180 -6.93 -14.56 -7.52
CA PHE A 180 -5.48 -14.72 -7.45
C PHE A 180 -4.96 -16.08 -7.92
N GLU A 181 -5.83 -17.00 -8.34
CA GLU A 181 -5.43 -18.36 -8.73
C GLU A 181 -4.46 -18.35 -9.92
N ALA A 182 -4.68 -17.49 -10.92
CA ALA A 182 -3.75 -17.34 -12.04
C ALA A 182 -2.34 -16.92 -11.58
N SER A 183 -2.24 -16.01 -10.61
CA SER A 183 -0.95 -15.58 -10.05
C SER A 183 -0.29 -16.67 -9.20
N LYS A 184 -1.07 -17.46 -8.46
CA LYS A 184 -0.55 -18.64 -7.76
C LYS A 184 0.02 -19.66 -8.74
N LEU A 185 -0.70 -19.97 -9.81
CA LEU A 185 -0.27 -20.90 -10.86
C LEU A 185 0.99 -20.41 -11.57
N GLU A 186 1.10 -19.12 -11.85
CA GLU A 186 2.33 -18.55 -12.39
C GLU A 186 3.53 -18.81 -11.47
N ILE A 187 3.42 -18.54 -10.16
CA ILE A 187 4.53 -18.79 -9.23
C ILE A 187 4.81 -20.29 -9.09
N LEU A 188 3.80 -21.17 -9.13
CA LEU A 188 4.01 -22.63 -9.16
C LEU A 188 4.76 -23.07 -10.43
N GLY A 189 4.49 -22.43 -11.56
CA GLY A 189 5.27 -22.62 -12.78
C GLY A 189 6.72 -22.16 -12.62
N ASP A 190 6.94 -21.01 -11.98
CA ASP A 190 8.29 -20.49 -11.67
C ASP A 190 9.07 -21.45 -10.76
N ILE A 191 8.40 -22.00 -9.73
CA ILE A 191 8.95 -23.04 -8.85
C ILE A 191 9.37 -24.29 -9.64
N ALA A 192 8.48 -24.79 -10.50
CA ALA A 192 8.78 -25.96 -11.33
C ALA A 192 9.96 -25.70 -12.28
N ASN A 193 10.00 -24.50 -12.88
CA ASN A 193 11.08 -24.11 -13.78
C ASN A 193 12.43 -24.01 -13.06
N GLN A 194 12.47 -23.41 -11.85
CA GLN A 194 13.71 -23.36 -11.05
C GLN A 194 14.21 -24.75 -10.66
N ARG A 195 13.30 -25.72 -10.47
CA ARG A 195 13.64 -27.13 -10.23
C ARG A 195 14.02 -27.91 -11.49
N GLY A 196 13.98 -27.29 -12.67
CA GLY A 196 14.28 -27.93 -13.96
C GLY A 196 13.12 -28.72 -14.57
N ASP A 197 11.94 -28.76 -13.93
CA ASP A 197 10.76 -29.42 -14.48
C ASP A 197 10.00 -28.49 -15.44
N LYS A 198 10.55 -28.37 -16.64
CA LYS A 198 9.98 -27.54 -17.72
C LYS A 198 8.57 -27.98 -18.13
N LYS A 199 8.24 -29.27 -18.02
CA LYS A 199 6.93 -29.80 -18.39
C LYS A 199 5.87 -29.37 -17.38
N ALA A 200 6.16 -29.48 -16.09
CA ALA A 200 5.26 -28.98 -15.05
C ALA A 200 5.15 -27.45 -15.12
N ALA A 201 6.25 -26.74 -15.36
CA ALA A 201 6.24 -25.29 -15.55
C ALA A 201 5.30 -24.86 -16.69
N ALA A 202 5.45 -25.47 -17.88
CA ALA A 202 4.59 -25.24 -19.03
C ALA A 202 3.11 -25.49 -18.69
N THR A 203 2.81 -26.59 -17.99
CA THR A 203 1.45 -26.94 -17.57
C THR A 203 0.85 -25.87 -16.64
N HIS A 204 1.62 -25.40 -15.66
CA HIS A 204 1.17 -24.36 -14.73
C HIS A 204 0.94 -23.02 -15.43
N TYR A 205 1.87 -22.61 -16.30
CA TYR A 205 1.75 -21.36 -17.04
C TYR A 205 0.56 -21.37 -18.01
N GLN A 206 0.31 -22.49 -18.71
CA GLN A 206 -0.87 -22.64 -19.57
C GLN A 206 -2.17 -22.50 -18.78
N LYS A 207 -2.27 -23.13 -17.61
CA LYS A 207 -3.45 -22.98 -16.74
C LYS A 207 -3.61 -21.55 -16.25
N ALA A 208 -2.51 -20.89 -15.86
CA ALA A 208 -2.55 -19.48 -15.48
C ALA A 208 -3.06 -18.61 -16.63
N TRP A 209 -2.57 -18.84 -17.85
CA TRP A 209 -2.98 -18.13 -19.06
C TRP A 209 -4.47 -18.31 -19.37
N GLN A 210 -4.97 -19.54 -19.33
CA GLN A 210 -6.38 -19.85 -19.56
C GLN A 210 -7.31 -19.09 -18.58
N LEU A 211 -6.93 -18.99 -17.31
CA LEU A 211 -7.70 -18.21 -16.32
C LEU A 211 -7.69 -16.70 -16.63
N ILE A 212 -6.59 -16.17 -17.17
CA ILE A 212 -6.50 -14.77 -17.60
C ILE A 212 -7.39 -14.54 -18.82
N GLU A 213 -7.36 -15.43 -19.81
CA GLU A 213 -8.22 -15.35 -20.99
C GLU A 213 -9.71 -15.40 -20.61
N GLN A 214 -10.10 -16.34 -19.75
CA GLN A 214 -11.47 -16.44 -19.23
C GLN A 214 -11.90 -15.16 -18.51
N ARG A 215 -11.01 -14.56 -17.70
CA ARG A 215 -11.28 -13.28 -17.05
C ARG A 215 -11.47 -12.16 -18.07
N ASN A 216 -10.63 -12.11 -19.11
CA ASN A 216 -10.68 -11.08 -20.13
C ASN A 216 -11.95 -11.13 -20.97
N GLN A 217 -12.54 -12.30 -21.21
CA GLN A 217 -13.80 -12.45 -21.96
C GLN A 217 -14.96 -11.63 -21.38
N ASN A 218 -14.99 -11.44 -20.06
CA ASN A 218 -16.08 -10.78 -19.35
C ASN A 218 -15.63 -9.47 -18.66
N ASN A 219 -14.46 -8.95 -18.99
CA ASN A 219 -13.88 -7.78 -18.32
C ASN A 219 -13.81 -6.60 -19.29
N PRO A 220 -14.44 -5.45 -18.98
CA PRO A 220 -14.35 -4.25 -19.80
C PRO A 220 -12.92 -3.70 -19.92
N ASN A 221 -12.02 -4.10 -19.02
CA ASN A 221 -10.60 -3.76 -19.04
C ASN A 221 -9.75 -5.04 -19.12
N PRO A 222 -9.66 -5.68 -20.29
CA PRO A 222 -8.84 -6.87 -20.48
C PRO A 222 -7.39 -6.59 -20.08
N GLN A 223 -6.75 -7.56 -19.42
CA GLN A 223 -5.39 -7.44 -18.92
C GLN A 223 -4.44 -8.34 -19.70
N ASP A 224 -3.31 -7.78 -20.14
CA ASP A 224 -2.17 -8.58 -20.60
C ASP A 224 -1.26 -8.97 -19.42
N ARG A 225 -0.60 -10.12 -19.57
CA ARG A 225 0.40 -10.65 -18.65
C ARG A 225 1.66 -10.97 -19.45
N ALA A 226 2.31 -9.91 -19.96
CA ALA A 226 3.46 -10.01 -20.85
C ALA A 226 4.60 -10.88 -20.27
N LEU A 227 4.87 -10.78 -18.96
CA LEU A 227 5.89 -11.61 -18.31
C LEU A 227 5.54 -13.11 -18.35
N LEU A 228 4.28 -13.47 -18.08
CA LEU A 228 3.83 -14.86 -18.17
C LEU A 228 3.98 -15.39 -19.60
N ARG A 229 3.64 -14.56 -20.61
CA ARG A 229 3.85 -14.93 -22.01
C ARG A 229 5.33 -15.17 -22.33
N ILE A 230 6.23 -14.30 -21.90
CA ILE A 230 7.69 -14.50 -22.09
C ILE A 230 8.15 -15.80 -21.42
N LYS A 231 7.67 -16.10 -20.21
CA LYS A 231 7.96 -17.37 -19.53
C LYS A 231 7.50 -18.57 -20.36
N MET A 232 6.29 -18.51 -20.91
CA MET A 232 5.74 -19.55 -21.79
C MET A 232 6.54 -19.70 -23.10
N GLU A 233 6.86 -18.59 -23.75
CA GLU A 233 7.68 -18.54 -24.98
C GLU A 233 9.08 -19.14 -24.74
N SER A 234 9.70 -18.86 -23.59
CA SER A 234 11.01 -19.44 -23.23
C SER A 234 10.97 -20.97 -23.03
N LEU A 235 9.77 -21.54 -22.81
CA LEU A 235 9.53 -22.98 -22.78
C LEU A 235 9.04 -23.54 -24.13
N GLY A 236 9.05 -22.73 -25.20
CA GLY A 236 8.62 -23.13 -26.54
C GLY A 236 7.11 -23.11 -26.76
N LEU A 237 6.34 -22.49 -25.87
CA LEU A 237 4.89 -22.33 -26.04
C LEU A 237 4.59 -21.06 -26.84
N SER A 238 3.74 -21.18 -27.87
CA SER A 238 3.21 -20.02 -28.59
C SER A 238 1.94 -19.51 -27.92
N VAL A 239 1.91 -18.23 -27.55
CA VAL A 239 0.80 -17.61 -26.83
C VAL A 239 0.33 -16.38 -27.60
N LYS A 240 -0.96 -16.34 -27.94
CA LYS A 240 -1.55 -15.19 -28.64
C LYS A 240 -1.72 -14.04 -27.65
N GLN A 241 -1.25 -12.85 -28.00
CA GLN A 241 -1.52 -11.66 -27.21
C GLN A 241 -3.02 -11.37 -27.17
N PRO A 242 -3.62 -11.12 -25.99
CA PRO A 242 -5.05 -10.82 -25.89
C PRO A 242 -5.34 -9.49 -26.60
N ASP A 243 -6.53 -9.40 -27.20
CA ASP A 243 -7.02 -8.12 -27.72
C ASP A 243 -7.32 -7.19 -26.55
N LEU A 244 -6.62 -6.05 -26.52
CA LEU A 244 -6.76 -5.05 -25.47
C LEU A 244 -7.66 -3.87 -25.88
N THR A 245 -8.27 -3.93 -27.06
CA THR A 245 -9.20 -2.89 -27.52
C THR A 245 -10.38 -2.77 -26.55
N GLY A 246 -10.57 -1.57 -26.00
CA GLY A 246 -11.58 -1.26 -24.97
C GLY A 246 -11.01 -0.97 -23.57
N GLY A 247 -9.77 -1.34 -23.27
CA GLY A 247 -9.09 -0.94 -22.04
C GLY A 247 -8.57 0.51 -22.08
N VAL A 248 -8.51 1.18 -20.93
CA VAL A 248 -8.04 2.58 -20.75
C VAL A 248 -6.58 2.88 -21.14
N LEU A 249 -5.87 1.93 -21.76
CA LEU A 249 -4.58 2.21 -22.38
C LEU A 249 -4.84 2.94 -23.71
N ALA A 250 -5.07 4.25 -23.62
CA ALA A 250 -4.92 5.13 -24.77
C ALA A 250 -3.56 4.82 -25.39
N LYS A 251 -3.57 4.25 -26.60
CA LYS A 251 -2.38 4.12 -27.43
C LYS A 251 -1.67 5.48 -27.39
N PRO A 252 -0.37 5.57 -27.05
CA PRO A 252 0.32 6.85 -27.11
C PRO A 252 0.07 7.41 -28.50
N THR A 253 -0.65 8.52 -28.59
CA THR A 253 -0.79 9.26 -29.85
C THR A 253 0.63 9.59 -30.25
N GLN A 254 1.16 8.87 -31.24
CA GLN A 254 2.36 9.31 -31.91
C GLN A 254 2.01 10.71 -32.41
N ALA A 255 2.65 11.73 -31.84
CA ALA A 255 2.58 13.07 -32.37
C ALA A 255 3.05 12.96 -33.83
N GLU A 256 2.08 13.01 -34.74
CA GLU A 256 2.32 13.04 -36.16
C GLU A 256 3.20 14.26 -36.39
N LYS A 257 4.48 14.04 -36.69
CA LYS A 257 5.36 15.09 -37.19
C LYS A 257 4.86 15.47 -38.59
N THR A 258 3.77 16.21 -38.67
CA THR A 258 3.44 16.97 -39.86
C THR A 258 4.40 18.16 -39.90
N ALA A 259 5.57 17.94 -40.49
CA ALA A 259 6.36 19.02 -41.04
C ALA A 259 5.53 19.66 -42.17
N PRO A 260 5.22 20.97 -42.13
CA PRO A 260 4.60 21.63 -43.26
C PRO A 260 5.62 21.70 -44.39
N ALA A 261 5.31 20.98 -45.48
CA ALA A 261 6.01 21.10 -46.75
C ALA A 261 5.88 22.53 -47.29
N ALA A 262 6.99 23.03 -47.81
CA ALA A 262 7.17 24.39 -48.32
C ALA A 262 6.12 24.80 -49.36
N ALA A 263 5.54 25.99 -49.17
CA ALA A 263 4.95 26.78 -50.24
C ALA A 263 5.90 27.95 -50.54
N ILE A 264 6.77 27.74 -51.52
CA ILE A 264 7.60 28.80 -52.11
C ILE A 264 6.67 29.59 -53.04
N ALA A 265 6.09 30.68 -52.54
CA ALA A 265 5.38 31.65 -53.38
C ALA A 265 6.37 32.74 -53.81
N SER A 266 6.75 32.67 -55.08
CA SER A 266 7.51 33.65 -55.84
C SER A 266 6.87 35.05 -55.80
N ALA A 267 7.58 36.02 -55.22
CA ALA A 267 7.27 37.45 -55.37
C ALA A 267 8.01 38.01 -56.61
N PRO A 268 7.34 38.75 -57.51
CA PRO A 268 8.02 39.41 -58.62
C PRO A 268 8.65 40.73 -58.17
N ALA A 269 9.80 41.02 -58.76
CA ALA A 269 10.50 42.30 -58.65
C ALA A 269 9.66 43.45 -59.23
N VAL A 270 9.59 44.56 -58.52
CA VAL A 270 9.32 45.88 -59.12
C VAL A 270 10.36 46.85 -58.57
N ALA A 271 11.28 47.23 -59.45
CA ALA A 271 12.18 48.36 -59.28
C ALA A 271 11.49 49.67 -59.71
N SER A 272 12.06 50.79 -59.25
CA SER A 272 11.88 52.18 -59.76
C SER A 272 10.64 52.92 -59.22
N SER A 273 10.62 54.21 -58.86
CA SER A 273 11.59 55.32 -58.82
C SER A 273 10.86 56.53 -58.22
N THR A 274 11.60 57.43 -57.54
CA THR A 274 11.40 58.90 -57.42
C THR A 274 10.08 59.47 -56.88
N LYS A 275 10.14 60.17 -55.74
CA LYS A 275 10.40 61.63 -55.69
C LYS A 275 10.76 62.07 -54.26
#